data_AF-A0A1W2B3K5-F1
#
_entry.id   AF-A0A1W2B3K5-F1
#
_cell.length_a   1.000
_cell.length_b   1.000
_cell.length_c   1.000
_cell.angle_alpha   90.00
_cell.angle_beta   90.00
_cell.angle_gamma   90.00
#
_symmetry.space_group_name_H-M   'P 1'
#
loop_
_entity.id
_entity.type
_entity.pdbx_description
1 polymer ?
#
loop_
_entity_poly.entity_id
_entity_poly.type
_entity_poly.pdbx_seq_one_letter_code
_entity_poly.pdbx_strand_id
1 'polypeptide(L)'
;MRKINLLNCMTLLVLLSGMIGCTKNYGLHHPDGTTDGNHPVDTFDLVLDTSRSKIDKSQFNAARAFPGLVDIAEPRLSGYKVTLDLDYVQVKSSDLRISVAPGGYFSTGLYAPAGELIIINLPSDTYGLQVQVGAHNDNLTGKDPLQRAPIIYTRVQLFPGTNYVRNLYGGTIWIIPSRSMGRKVELKFTGAVKSPDFVLGETTDAEWKAMIAKTTVPWFELRGKRIIFTLPTNKLAKFPIASPTALMTAWDDEILHSYWEWYGLSETTTDVRNRNPTLPWRDVHDIQPSVGAQHSGYPVVAMATDAYFKQAVSIDQVVGANWGTYHELGHNMQMGNSWSWSELGEVSNNLFSFKITNRHGYKHTKYREIMPGVIAFTTPVDANKKFASASLDARMGIFVQVFERYGFDFMTYLCTQARMARFGANNEQDKVDFFYERLSEFTKKDMEPFMKQWGLYVSSVSKNKIAAQYPLLTEQVWLFDPTK
;
A
#
# COMPACT_ATOMS: atom_id res chain seq x y z
N MET A 1 -62.42 17.96 -33.19
CA MET A 1 -62.60 19.38 -33.58
C MET A 1 -63.58 20.04 -32.60
N ARG A 2 -63.27 21.26 -32.14
CA ARG A 2 -63.86 22.04 -31.01
C ARG A 2 -63.23 21.74 -29.64
N LYS A 3 -62.77 22.71 -28.85
CA LYS A 3 -62.44 24.15 -29.06
C LYS A 3 -61.44 24.49 -27.93
N ILE A 4 -60.28 25.00 -28.31
CA ILE A 4 -59.25 25.57 -27.43
C ILE A 4 -59.67 27.00 -27.10
N ASN A 5 -59.51 27.44 -25.85
CA ASN A 5 -59.72 28.83 -25.48
C ASN A 5 -58.77 29.29 -24.37
N LEU A 6 -58.06 30.37 -24.69
CA LEU A 6 -57.58 31.45 -23.82
C LEU A 6 -56.58 31.12 -22.72
N LEU A 7 -55.30 31.36 -23.00
CA LEU A 7 -54.53 32.45 -22.39
C LEU A 7 -53.16 32.57 -23.06
N ASN A 8 -52.96 33.56 -23.93
CA ASN A 8 -51.64 33.97 -24.40
C ASN A 8 -51.75 35.39 -24.96
N CYS A 9 -51.64 36.39 -24.08
CA CYS A 9 -51.18 37.73 -24.39
C CYS A 9 -50.92 38.48 -23.08
N MET A 10 -49.82 39.24 -23.05
CA MET A 10 -49.18 39.91 -21.91
C MET A 10 -48.35 38.94 -21.05
N THR A 11 -47.04 39.10 -20.84
CA THR A 11 -46.26 40.33 -20.84
C THR A 11 -44.76 40.03 -21.02
N LEU A 12 -44.15 40.84 -21.89
CA LEU A 12 -42.77 41.33 -21.92
C LEU A 12 -41.81 40.97 -20.76
N LEU A 13 -40.57 40.63 -21.17
CA LEU A 13 -39.28 41.01 -20.57
C LEU A 13 -39.19 41.06 -19.04
N VAL A 14 -38.54 40.06 -18.42
CA VAL A 14 -37.34 40.21 -17.56
C VAL A 14 -36.77 38.79 -17.36
N LEU A 15 -35.72 38.44 -18.09
CA LEU A 15 -34.91 37.24 -17.84
C LEU A 15 -33.48 37.69 -17.49
N LEU A 16 -33.38 38.37 -16.35
CA LEU A 16 -32.12 38.68 -15.67
C LEU A 16 -32.45 39.11 -14.24
N SER A 17 -32.55 38.15 -13.33
CA SER A 17 -32.20 38.30 -11.90
C SER A 17 -32.64 37.07 -11.10
N GLY A 18 -31.74 36.60 -10.22
CA GLY A 18 -32.15 35.99 -8.96
C GLY A 18 -32.11 34.47 -8.84
N MET A 19 -30.91 33.87 -8.91
CA MET A 19 -30.63 32.71 -8.05
C MET A 19 -30.55 33.22 -6.60
N ILE A 20 -31.67 33.26 -5.90
CA ILE A 20 -31.71 33.52 -4.46
C ILE A 20 -31.87 32.17 -3.77
N GLY A 21 -30.75 31.70 -3.20
CA GLY A 21 -30.75 30.55 -2.31
C GLY A 21 -31.68 30.79 -1.13
N CYS A 22 -32.48 29.79 -0.79
CA CYS A 22 -33.32 29.80 0.40
C CYS A 22 -32.43 29.83 1.66
N THR A 23 -32.30 30.98 2.30
CA THR A 23 -31.82 31.08 3.68
C THR A 23 -33.03 31.03 4.62
N LYS A 24 -33.26 29.86 5.23
CA LYS A 24 -34.15 29.76 6.40
C LYS A 24 -33.45 30.46 7.57
N ASN A 25 -33.97 31.60 7.97
CA ASN A 25 -33.48 32.35 9.12
C ASN A 25 -34.20 31.86 10.39
N TYR A 26 -33.53 31.05 11.22
CA TYR A 26 -34.11 30.43 12.43
C TYR A 26 -34.12 31.37 13.65
N GLY A 27 -33.87 32.67 13.50
CA GLY A 27 -33.95 33.64 14.61
C GLY A 27 -32.92 33.42 15.73
N LEU A 28 -31.94 32.54 15.53
CA LEU A 28 -30.77 32.38 16.39
C LEU A 28 -29.62 33.13 15.74
N HIS A 29 -29.42 34.39 16.14
CA HIS A 29 -28.19 35.11 15.84
C HIS A 29 -27.06 34.49 16.67
N HIS A 30 -26.34 33.53 16.09
CA HIS A 30 -25.01 33.20 16.57
C HIS A 30 -24.06 34.29 16.09
N PRO A 31 -23.22 34.87 16.97
CA PRO A 31 -22.14 35.73 16.54
C PRO A 31 -21.30 34.99 15.49
N ASP A 32 -21.11 35.64 14.36
CA ASP A 32 -20.15 35.26 13.35
C ASP A 32 -18.76 35.21 13.98
N GLY A 33 -18.11 34.05 13.93
CA GLY A 33 -16.82 33.78 14.54
C GLY A 33 -15.63 34.46 13.84
N THR A 34 -15.77 35.72 13.41
CA THR A 34 -14.68 36.50 12.83
C THR A 34 -14.55 37.88 13.48
N THR A 35 -13.55 37.94 14.37
CA THR A 35 -12.68 39.08 14.71
C THR A 35 -13.34 40.39 15.15
N ASP A 36 -13.66 40.45 16.44
CA ASP A 36 -13.82 41.70 17.19
C ASP A 36 -12.63 41.96 18.13
N GLY A 37 -11.39 41.69 17.71
CA GLY A 37 -10.16 42.24 18.32
C GLY A 37 -9.93 42.02 19.83
N ASN A 38 -10.75 41.21 20.50
CA ASN A 38 -10.78 41.09 21.95
C ASN A 38 -10.99 39.64 22.41
N HIS A 39 -10.53 38.67 21.61
CA HIS A 39 -10.42 37.31 22.10
C HIS A 39 -9.37 37.26 23.22
N PRO A 40 -9.68 36.64 24.39
CA PRO A 40 -8.62 36.08 25.21
C PRO A 40 -7.82 35.18 24.29
N VAL A 41 -6.49 35.29 24.35
CA VAL A 41 -5.59 34.47 23.55
C VAL A 41 -6.11 33.04 23.56
N ASP A 42 -6.37 32.46 22.38
CA ASP A 42 -6.86 31.08 22.21
C ASP A 42 -5.72 30.07 22.52
N THR A 43 -4.90 30.41 23.51
CA THR A 43 -3.91 29.58 24.15
C THR A 43 -4.62 28.88 25.29
N PHE A 44 -4.96 27.62 25.07
CA PHE A 44 -4.88 26.69 26.18
C PHE A 44 -3.52 26.91 26.87
N ASP A 45 -3.51 27.07 28.20
CA ASP A 45 -2.29 27.00 29.01
C ASP A 45 -1.75 25.56 28.96
N LEU A 46 -1.27 25.16 27.79
CA LEU A 46 -0.61 23.90 27.59
C LEU A 46 0.82 24.10 28.10
N VAL A 47 1.10 23.54 29.29
CA VAL A 47 2.48 23.43 29.78
C VAL A 47 3.21 22.42 28.88
N LEU A 48 3.76 22.93 27.79
CA LEU A 48 4.57 22.14 26.88
C LEU A 48 5.92 21.88 27.53
N ASP A 49 6.31 20.61 27.67
CA ASP A 49 7.67 20.30 28.09
C ASP A 49 8.65 20.68 26.99
N THR A 50 9.34 21.81 27.18
CA THR A 50 10.40 22.32 26.31
C THR A 50 11.79 21.99 26.85
N SER A 51 11.89 21.31 28.00
CA SER A 51 13.13 21.05 28.70
C SER A 51 13.93 19.93 28.03
N ARG A 52 14.97 20.31 27.30
CA ARG A 52 15.93 19.38 26.68
C ARG A 52 16.85 18.65 27.67
N SER A 53 16.97 19.16 28.90
CA SER A 53 17.85 18.58 29.93
C SER A 53 17.23 17.38 30.65
N LYS A 54 15.92 17.16 30.49
CA LYS A 54 15.20 16.05 31.13
C LYS A 54 14.82 15.01 30.08
N ILE A 55 15.49 13.88 30.17
CA ILE A 55 15.15 12.68 29.40
C ILE A 55 14.07 11.93 30.16
N ASP A 56 12.95 11.62 29.51
CA ASP A 56 11.91 10.79 30.11
C ASP A 56 12.34 9.32 30.05
N LYS A 57 12.69 8.77 31.20
CA LYS A 57 13.19 7.39 31.31
C LYS A 57 12.10 6.37 31.68
N SER A 58 10.83 6.79 31.76
CA SER A 58 9.73 5.95 32.25
C SER A 58 9.56 4.65 31.47
N GLN A 59 9.89 4.65 30.17
CA GLN A 59 9.77 3.47 29.30
C GLN A 59 11.11 2.88 28.87
N PHE A 60 12.24 3.25 29.48
CA PHE A 60 13.56 2.80 29.03
C PHE A 60 13.75 1.28 29.01
N ASN A 61 13.15 0.56 29.97
CA ASN A 61 13.25 -0.90 30.00
C ASN A 61 12.50 -1.53 28.81
N ALA A 62 11.30 -1.03 28.51
CA ALA A 62 10.53 -1.49 27.36
C ALA A 62 11.18 -1.06 26.03
N ALA A 63 11.63 0.19 25.94
CA ALA A 63 12.36 0.72 24.78
C ALA A 63 13.65 -0.05 24.49
N ARG A 64 14.36 -0.50 25.54
CA ARG A 64 15.55 -1.35 25.42
C ARG A 64 15.22 -2.71 24.83
N ALA A 65 14.09 -3.30 25.20
CA ALA A 65 13.62 -4.54 24.61
C ALA A 65 13.20 -4.34 23.15
N PHE A 66 12.43 -3.29 22.88
CA PHE A 66 11.98 -2.90 21.54
C PHE A 66 11.50 -1.44 21.51
N PRO A 67 11.85 -0.63 20.49
CA PRO A 67 12.62 -0.96 19.30
C PRO A 67 14.14 -0.99 19.51
N GLY A 68 14.64 -0.59 20.68
CA GLY A 68 16.06 -0.48 21.00
C GLY A 68 16.42 0.94 21.42
N LEU A 69 17.48 1.07 22.22
CA LEU A 69 18.00 2.38 22.62
C LEU A 69 19.10 2.84 21.66
N VAL A 70 19.20 4.16 21.50
CA VAL A 70 20.32 4.83 20.83
C VAL A 70 21.45 5.06 21.84
N ASP A 71 22.69 4.77 21.47
CA ASP A 71 23.84 4.99 22.35
C ASP A 71 24.03 6.47 22.68
N ILE A 72 24.56 6.78 23.86
CA ILE A 72 24.87 8.17 24.26
C ILE A 72 25.98 8.80 23.41
N ALA A 73 26.84 7.98 22.80
CA ALA A 73 27.90 8.40 21.90
C ALA A 73 27.39 8.86 20.52
N GLU A 74 26.18 8.48 20.11
CA GLU A 74 25.61 8.95 18.84
C GLU A 74 25.40 10.47 18.89
N PRO A 75 25.92 11.22 17.91
CA PRO A 75 25.81 12.68 17.93
C PRO A 75 24.36 13.11 17.74
N ARG A 76 23.83 13.83 18.74
CA ARG A 76 22.54 14.52 18.61
C ARG A 76 22.75 15.72 17.70
N LEU A 77 22.05 15.71 16.58
CA LEU A 77 22.15 16.73 15.56
C LEU A 77 21.54 18.06 16.03
N SER A 78 22.05 19.17 15.48
CA SER A 78 21.57 20.52 15.78
C SER A 78 21.25 21.25 14.49
N GLY A 79 20.01 21.71 14.33
CA GLY A 79 19.56 22.42 13.13
C GLY A 79 19.72 21.66 11.82
N TYR A 80 19.77 20.32 11.86
CA TYR A 80 20.03 19.48 10.69
C TYR A 80 18.89 19.59 9.69
N LYS A 81 19.24 19.91 8.45
CA LYS A 81 18.29 20.20 7.39
C LYS A 81 17.89 18.90 6.68
N VAL A 82 16.59 18.72 6.49
CA VAL A 82 16.02 17.65 5.68
C VAL A 82 15.09 18.31 4.67
N THR A 83 15.40 18.15 3.38
CA THR A 83 14.54 18.62 2.29
C THR A 83 13.65 17.48 1.84
N LEU A 84 12.34 17.66 1.96
CA LEU A 84 11.35 16.69 1.51
C LEU A 84 10.77 17.14 0.19
N ASP A 85 10.73 16.23 -0.80
CA ASP A 85 10.02 16.47 -2.04
C ASP A 85 8.54 16.13 -1.87
N LEU A 86 7.74 17.15 -1.62
CA LEU A 86 6.30 17.02 -1.43
C LEU A 86 5.52 17.38 -2.70
N ASP A 87 6.19 17.39 -3.86
CA ASP A 87 5.56 17.46 -5.18
C ASP A 87 5.36 16.05 -5.73
N TYR A 88 4.18 15.50 -5.47
CA TYR A 88 3.82 14.16 -5.94
C TYR A 88 2.37 14.10 -6.42
N VAL A 89 2.08 13.10 -7.24
CA VAL A 89 0.71 12.81 -7.67
C VAL A 89 0.12 11.78 -6.72
N GLN A 90 -0.92 12.17 -5.99
CA GLN A 90 -1.62 11.24 -5.13
C GLN A 90 -2.52 10.32 -5.96
N VAL A 91 -2.15 9.04 -6.00
CA VAL A 91 -2.95 7.96 -6.60
C VAL A 91 -3.57 7.15 -5.45
N LYS A 92 -4.89 7.10 -5.35
CA LYS A 92 -5.59 6.45 -4.23
C LYS A 92 -6.00 5.02 -4.57
N SER A 93 -6.24 4.20 -3.56
CA SER A 93 -6.81 2.86 -3.71
C SER A 93 -8.10 2.86 -4.55
N SER A 94 -8.95 3.88 -4.38
CA SER A 94 -10.19 4.04 -5.14
C SER A 94 -9.98 4.29 -6.64
N ASP A 95 -8.90 5.00 -7.01
CA ASP A 95 -8.59 5.30 -8.41
C ASP A 95 -8.13 4.03 -9.13
N LEU A 96 -7.33 3.22 -8.43
CA LEU A 96 -6.78 1.97 -8.94
C LEU A 96 -7.70 0.76 -8.73
N ARG A 97 -8.77 0.92 -7.94
CA ARG A 97 -9.67 -0.14 -7.47
C ARG A 97 -8.94 -1.33 -6.82
N ILE A 98 -7.86 -1.06 -6.11
CA ILE A 98 -7.10 -2.03 -5.31
C ILE A 98 -7.42 -1.87 -3.82
N SER A 99 -7.03 -2.82 -2.97
CA SER A 99 -7.21 -2.74 -1.51
C SER A 99 -6.47 -1.55 -0.90
N VAL A 100 -5.17 -1.42 -1.17
CA VAL A 100 -4.27 -0.44 -0.53
C VAL A 100 -3.26 0.11 -1.53
N ALA A 101 -3.31 1.41 -1.79
CA ALA A 101 -2.27 2.15 -2.49
C ALA A 101 -1.19 2.66 -1.51
N PRO A 102 0.06 2.86 -1.96
CA PRO A 102 1.09 3.45 -1.12
C PRO A 102 0.72 4.87 -0.67
N GLY A 103 1.01 5.18 0.59
CA GLY A 103 0.71 6.46 1.23
C GLY A 103 1.89 7.44 1.27
N GLY A 104 1.65 8.64 1.79
CA GLY A 104 2.65 9.71 1.89
C GLY A 104 3.44 9.67 3.18
N TYR A 105 4.18 8.61 3.47
CA TYR A 105 5.08 8.59 4.62
C TYR A 105 6.49 8.90 4.13
N PHE A 106 7.01 10.10 4.43
CA PHE A 106 8.30 10.57 3.95
C PHE A 106 9.38 10.34 5.00
N SER A 107 10.40 9.54 4.66
CA SER A 107 11.56 9.30 5.51
C SER A 107 12.41 10.54 5.63
N THR A 108 12.83 10.88 6.85
CA THR A 108 13.78 11.97 7.08
C THR A 108 15.24 11.50 7.13
N GLY A 109 15.47 10.18 7.17
CA GLY A 109 16.80 9.59 7.43
C GLY A 109 17.31 9.91 8.84
N LEU A 110 16.40 10.16 9.79
CA LEU A 110 16.70 10.49 11.19
C LEU A 110 15.98 9.53 12.13
N TYR A 111 16.54 9.37 13.33
CA TYR A 111 16.00 8.56 14.41
C TYR A 111 15.91 9.39 15.69
N ALA A 112 14.79 9.30 16.41
CA ALA A 112 14.61 9.93 17.71
C ALA A 112 15.07 8.97 18.82
N PRO A 113 16.03 9.36 19.67
CA PRO A 113 16.36 8.59 20.87
C PRO A 113 15.15 8.48 21.82
N ALA A 114 15.03 7.35 22.51
CA ALA A 114 13.93 7.10 23.43
C ALA A 114 13.87 8.15 24.54
N GLY A 115 12.68 8.74 24.75
CA GLY A 115 12.42 9.70 25.83
C GLY A 115 13.09 11.07 25.69
N GLU A 116 13.93 11.27 24.68
CA GLU A 116 14.54 12.56 24.38
C GLU A 116 13.57 13.46 23.60
N LEU A 117 13.65 14.77 23.85
CA LEU A 117 12.87 15.77 23.14
C LEU A 117 13.54 16.11 21.81
N ILE A 118 12.86 15.89 20.70
CA ILE A 118 13.27 16.38 19.38
C ILE A 118 12.54 17.68 19.05
N ILE A 119 13.24 18.57 18.35
CA ILE A 119 12.69 19.85 17.89
C ILE A 119 12.66 19.84 16.38
N ILE A 120 11.51 20.18 15.81
CA ILE A 120 11.26 20.25 14.37
C ILE A 120 10.82 21.67 14.04
N ASN A 121 11.61 22.37 13.23
CA ASN A 121 11.27 23.72 12.78
C ASN A 121 10.78 23.69 11.34
N LEU A 122 9.58 24.23 11.13
CA LEU A 122 8.92 24.35 9.84
C LEU A 122 9.04 25.79 9.32
N PRO A 123 9.14 26.01 8.00
CA PRO A 123 8.97 27.33 7.40
C PRO A 123 7.59 27.94 7.75
N SER A 124 7.52 29.28 7.79
CA SER A 124 6.31 30.03 8.19
C SER A 124 5.09 29.80 7.29
N ASP A 125 5.31 29.32 6.07
CA ASP A 125 4.29 29.07 5.04
C ASP A 125 3.91 27.57 4.93
N THR A 126 4.39 26.72 5.84
CA THR A 126 4.24 25.27 5.77
C THR A 126 3.19 24.77 6.76
N TYR A 127 2.07 24.28 6.24
CA TYR A 127 0.93 23.78 7.01
C TYR A 127 0.55 22.37 6.56
N GLY A 128 -0.16 21.64 7.43
CA GLY A 128 -0.77 20.36 7.07
C GLY A 128 0.21 19.18 7.02
N LEU A 129 1.32 19.27 7.76
CA LEU A 129 2.27 18.18 7.97
C LEU A 129 2.06 17.53 9.34
N GLN A 130 2.12 16.21 9.43
CA GLN A 130 2.22 15.50 10.71
C GLN A 130 3.60 14.87 10.80
N VAL A 131 4.14 14.74 12.01
CA VAL A 131 5.27 13.85 12.26
C VAL A 131 4.79 12.57 12.90
N GLN A 132 5.39 11.46 12.49
CA GLN A 132 5.36 10.21 13.22
C GLN A 132 6.76 9.85 13.70
N VAL A 133 6.89 9.53 14.98
CA VAL A 133 8.11 8.95 15.55
C VAL A 133 7.81 7.49 15.90
N GLY A 134 8.55 6.56 15.28
CA GLY A 134 8.33 5.11 15.35
C GLY A 134 7.64 4.55 14.09
N ALA A 135 8.32 3.66 13.37
CA ALA A 135 7.78 3.00 12.17
C ALA A 135 6.64 2.00 12.48
N HIS A 136 6.71 1.36 13.64
CA HIS A 136 5.76 0.32 14.09
C HIS A 136 4.43 0.95 14.51
N ASN A 137 3.49 1.04 13.57
CA ASN A 137 2.18 1.67 13.78
C ASN A 137 1.06 0.69 14.19
N ASP A 138 1.40 -0.58 14.36
CA ASP A 138 0.50 -1.60 14.89
C ASP A 138 0.13 -1.33 16.35
N ASN A 139 -1.18 -1.36 16.62
CA ASN A 139 -1.73 -1.31 17.97
C ASN A 139 -2.00 -2.73 18.48
N LEU A 140 -1.24 -3.16 19.49
CA LEU A 140 -1.38 -4.50 20.08
C LEU A 140 -2.29 -4.54 21.31
N THR A 141 -3.10 -3.50 21.53
CA THR A 141 -4.02 -3.45 22.67
C THR A 141 -5.02 -4.62 22.57
N GLY A 142 -5.15 -5.38 23.65
CA GLY A 142 -5.98 -6.58 23.69
C GLY A 142 -5.30 -7.87 23.21
N LYS A 143 -4.04 -7.81 22.77
CA LYS A 143 -3.25 -9.01 22.43
C LYS A 143 -2.57 -9.57 23.68
N ASP A 144 -2.54 -10.89 23.81
CA ASP A 144 -1.86 -11.61 24.90
C ASP A 144 -1.23 -12.91 24.36
N PRO A 145 0.05 -13.22 24.63
CA PRO A 145 1.03 -12.40 25.35
C PRO A 145 1.59 -11.24 24.51
N LEU A 146 2.07 -10.19 25.18
CA LEU A 146 2.78 -9.06 24.55
C LEU A 146 4.31 -9.27 24.58
N GLN A 147 4.95 -9.05 23.44
CA GLN A 147 6.42 -9.03 23.29
C GLN A 147 6.99 -7.60 23.26
N ARG A 148 6.13 -6.59 23.09
CA ARG A 148 6.45 -5.17 23.20
C ARG A 148 5.26 -4.39 23.74
N ALA A 149 5.48 -3.13 24.13
CA ALA A 149 4.37 -2.26 24.51
C ALA A 149 3.33 -2.14 23.36
N PRO A 150 2.03 -2.03 23.65
CA PRO A 150 0.98 -2.06 22.64
C PRO A 150 1.11 -0.98 21.56
N ILE A 151 1.47 0.23 21.97
CA ILE A 151 1.63 1.41 21.12
C ILE A 151 2.99 2.01 21.42
N ILE A 152 3.85 2.08 20.40
CA ILE A 152 5.22 2.59 20.53
C ILE A 152 5.54 3.71 19.54
N TYR A 153 4.54 4.22 18.84
CA TYR A 153 4.67 5.37 17.97
C TYR A 153 4.01 6.60 18.58
N THR A 154 4.41 7.78 18.12
CA THR A 154 3.79 9.07 18.45
C THR A 154 3.48 9.77 17.15
N ARG A 155 2.26 10.27 16.99
CA ARG A 155 1.83 11.03 15.81
C ARG A 155 1.26 12.36 16.24
N VAL A 156 1.83 13.46 15.76
CA VAL A 156 1.41 14.82 16.12
C VAL A 156 1.36 15.73 14.90
N GLN A 157 0.42 16.68 14.92
CA GLN A 157 0.34 17.74 13.93
C GLN A 157 1.50 18.71 14.13
N LEU A 158 2.13 19.11 13.02
CA LEU A 158 3.16 20.14 12.99
C LEU A 158 2.55 21.47 12.52
N PHE A 159 3.08 22.55 13.10
CA PHE A 159 2.72 23.93 12.79
C PHE A 159 3.96 24.71 12.33
N PRO A 160 3.79 25.80 11.55
CA PRO A 160 4.90 26.67 11.21
C PRO A 160 5.68 27.13 12.46
N GLY A 161 7.01 27.21 12.35
CA GLY A 161 7.86 27.51 13.50
C GLY A 161 8.28 26.26 14.28
N THR A 162 8.50 26.42 15.58
CA THR A 162 9.13 25.40 16.45
C THR A 162 8.11 24.43 17.02
N ASN A 163 8.33 23.13 16.78
CA ASN A 163 7.53 22.04 17.32
C ASN A 163 8.40 21.15 18.20
N TYR A 164 7.89 20.76 19.36
CA TYR A 164 8.58 19.87 20.31
C TYR A 164 7.86 18.53 20.35
N VAL A 165 8.60 17.44 20.15
CA VAL A 165 8.03 16.10 20.00
C VAL A 165 8.87 15.12 20.80
N ARG A 166 8.21 14.22 21.53
CA ARG A 166 8.87 13.16 22.29
C ARG A 166 8.12 11.86 22.07
N ASN A 167 8.88 10.78 21.88
CA ASN A 167 8.38 9.41 21.92
C ASN A 167 9.16 8.66 23.00
N LEU A 168 8.46 7.96 23.89
CA LEU A 168 9.06 7.28 25.05
C LEU A 168 9.90 6.05 24.67
N TYR A 169 9.68 5.49 23.48
CA TYR A 169 10.36 4.32 22.93
C TYR A 169 11.42 4.67 21.88
N GLY A 170 11.36 5.89 21.32
CA GLY A 170 12.19 6.29 20.19
C GLY A 170 11.70 5.71 18.88
N GLY A 171 12.43 5.98 17.79
CA GLY A 171 12.06 5.45 16.47
C GLY A 171 12.49 6.31 15.30
N THR A 172 12.33 5.76 14.10
CA THR A 172 12.46 6.52 12.85
C THR A 172 11.50 7.71 12.84
N ILE A 173 11.92 8.81 12.23
CA ILE A 173 11.10 10.01 12.09
C ILE A 173 10.57 10.06 10.66
N TRP A 174 9.25 10.07 10.53
CA TRP A 174 8.55 10.23 9.26
C TRP A 174 7.72 11.50 9.25
N ILE A 175 7.65 12.17 8.10
CA ILE A 175 6.75 13.30 7.87
C ILE A 175 5.63 12.87 6.95
N ILE A 176 4.40 13.17 7.35
CA ILE A 176 3.18 12.74 6.68
C ILE A 176 2.40 13.99 6.27
N PRO A 177 2.46 14.41 5.01
CA PRO A 177 1.62 15.50 4.52
C PRO A 177 0.15 15.04 4.38
N SER A 178 -0.77 15.94 4.67
CA SER A 178 -2.21 15.73 4.43
C SER A 178 -2.58 15.65 2.94
N ARG A 179 -1.75 16.24 2.07
CA ARG A 179 -1.86 16.24 0.60
C ARG A 179 -0.53 16.65 -0.02
N SER A 180 -0.37 16.40 -1.31
CA SER A 180 0.74 16.97 -2.08
C SER A 180 0.78 18.50 -1.94
N MET A 181 1.98 19.04 -1.74
CA MET A 181 2.21 20.48 -1.60
C MET A 181 2.74 21.11 -2.89
N GLY A 182 3.07 20.31 -3.91
CA GLY A 182 3.58 20.81 -5.19
C GLY A 182 4.94 21.52 -5.10
N ARG A 183 5.70 21.26 -4.02
CA ARG A 183 7.01 21.87 -3.78
C ARG A 183 7.88 21.05 -2.84
N LYS A 184 9.18 21.32 -2.88
CA LYS A 184 10.12 20.88 -1.85
C LYS A 184 10.00 21.74 -0.59
N VAL A 185 10.13 21.12 0.58
CA VAL A 185 10.08 21.79 1.89
C VAL A 185 11.31 21.40 2.71
N GLU A 186 12.08 22.39 3.17
CA GLU A 186 13.20 22.18 4.10
C GLU A 186 12.70 22.27 5.54
N LEU A 187 12.95 21.22 6.32
CA LEU A 187 12.69 21.15 7.76
C LEU A 187 14.01 21.09 8.53
N LYS A 188 14.07 21.68 9.73
CA LYS A 188 15.27 21.62 10.58
C LYS A 188 15.01 20.83 11.85
N PHE A 189 15.83 19.82 12.08
CA PHE A 189 15.74 18.90 13.21
C PHE A 189 16.85 19.13 14.22
N THR A 190 16.51 19.11 15.51
CA THR A 190 17.48 19.17 16.62
C THR A 190 17.16 18.09 17.64
N GLY A 191 18.18 17.42 18.17
CA GLY A 191 18.04 16.35 19.17
C GLY A 191 17.88 14.94 18.59
N ALA A 192 17.57 14.81 17.30
CA ALA A 192 17.59 13.52 16.60
C ALA A 192 19.02 13.08 16.28
N VAL A 193 19.21 11.79 16.01
CA VAL A 193 20.46 11.22 15.50
C VAL A 193 20.32 10.84 14.03
N LYS A 194 21.44 10.68 13.32
CA LYS A 194 21.41 10.23 11.93
C LYS A 194 21.07 8.73 11.89
N SER A 195 20.02 8.36 11.16
CA SER A 195 19.71 6.95 10.91
C SER A 195 20.66 6.41 9.84
N PRO A 196 21.12 5.15 9.94
CA PRO A 196 21.70 4.44 8.80
C PRO A 196 20.60 4.33 7.73
N ASP A 197 20.77 5.08 6.64
CA ASP A 197 19.76 5.25 5.60
C ASP A 197 20.44 5.09 4.26
N PHE A 198 20.09 4.03 3.52
CA PHE A 198 20.52 3.86 2.14
C PHE A 198 19.44 4.40 1.22
N VAL A 199 19.80 5.37 0.37
CA VAL A 199 18.89 5.89 -0.65
C VAL A 199 19.44 5.54 -2.03
N LEU A 200 18.67 4.78 -2.81
CA LEU A 200 19.06 4.36 -4.15
C LEU A 200 19.33 5.57 -5.04
N GLY A 201 20.52 5.61 -5.66
CA GLY A 201 20.96 6.73 -6.50
C GLY A 201 21.58 7.91 -5.75
N GLU A 202 21.52 7.93 -4.42
CA GLU A 202 22.16 8.98 -3.60
C GLU A 202 23.27 8.43 -2.70
N THR A 203 23.06 7.25 -2.10
CA THR A 203 24.04 6.58 -1.23
C THR A 203 24.79 5.51 -2.01
N THR A 204 26.12 5.51 -1.94
CA THR A 204 26.95 4.44 -2.53
C THR A 204 27.04 3.23 -1.60
N ASP A 205 27.33 2.05 -2.16
CA ASP A 205 27.55 0.82 -1.38
C ASP A 205 28.71 0.96 -0.35
N ALA A 206 29.72 1.78 -0.67
CA ALA A 206 30.85 2.05 0.23
C ALA A 206 30.43 2.95 1.41
N GLU A 207 29.66 4.00 1.16
CA GLU A 207 29.10 4.86 2.21
C GLU A 207 28.15 4.08 3.12
N TRP A 208 27.30 3.22 2.54
CA TRP A 208 26.46 2.30 3.30
C TRP A 208 27.28 1.44 4.28
N LYS A 209 28.32 0.77 3.77
CA LYS A 209 29.21 -0.07 4.61
C LYS A 209 29.86 0.76 5.72
N ALA A 210 30.31 1.97 5.42
CA ALA A 210 30.91 2.87 6.39
C ALA A 210 29.90 3.35 7.45
N MET A 211 28.65 3.60 7.08
CA MET A 211 27.57 3.96 8.01
C MET A 211 27.24 2.80 8.94
N ILE A 212 27.02 1.61 8.39
CA ILE A 212 26.69 0.41 9.18
C ILE A 212 27.81 0.03 10.13
N ALA A 213 29.07 0.17 9.74
CA ALA A 213 30.21 -0.12 10.61
C ALA A 213 30.33 0.82 11.83
N LYS A 214 29.70 2.00 11.79
CA LYS A 214 29.82 3.03 12.84
C LYS A 214 28.56 3.21 13.66
N THR A 215 27.40 2.91 13.08
CA THR A 215 26.11 3.20 13.71
C THR A 215 25.82 2.27 14.88
N THR A 216 25.23 2.83 15.91
CA THR A 216 24.59 2.13 17.03
C THR A 216 23.06 2.27 17.00
N VAL A 217 22.52 2.94 15.97
CA VAL A 217 21.08 3.12 15.80
C VAL A 217 20.44 1.76 15.53
N PRO A 218 19.38 1.37 16.27
CA PRO A 218 18.87 0.00 16.26
C PRO A 218 18.15 -0.41 14.97
N TRP A 219 17.76 0.55 14.13
CA TRP A 219 17.04 0.33 12.88
C TRP A 219 17.63 1.15 11.74
N PHE A 220 17.53 0.62 10.53
CA PHE A 220 17.92 1.28 9.29
C PHE A 220 16.77 1.32 8.29
N GLU A 221 16.87 2.20 7.30
CA GLU A 221 16.01 2.17 6.13
C GLU A 221 16.81 1.84 4.86
N LEU A 222 16.24 1.02 3.98
CA LEU A 222 16.65 0.87 2.59
C LEU A 222 15.57 1.49 1.72
N ARG A 223 15.93 2.53 0.96
CA ARG A 223 14.96 3.36 0.24
C ARG A 223 15.19 3.27 -1.27
N GLY A 224 14.27 2.58 -1.93
CA GLY A 224 14.08 2.66 -3.38
C GLY A 224 13.11 3.78 -3.74
N LYS A 225 12.87 3.96 -5.04
CA LYS A 225 11.85 4.83 -5.61
C LYS A 225 10.45 4.30 -5.34
N ARG A 226 10.27 2.98 -5.28
CA ARG A 226 8.94 2.33 -5.26
C ARG A 226 8.68 1.48 -4.01
N ILE A 227 9.71 1.12 -3.25
CA ILE A 227 9.55 0.44 -1.96
C ILE A 227 10.65 0.86 -0.97
N ILE A 228 10.27 0.95 0.30
CA ILE A 228 11.16 1.25 1.43
C ILE A 228 11.02 0.14 2.47
N PHE A 229 12.15 -0.34 2.97
CA PHE A 229 12.21 -1.29 4.08
C PHE A 229 12.70 -0.61 5.35
N THR A 230 12.06 -0.83 6.49
CA THR A 230 12.55 -0.45 7.82
C THR A 230 12.89 -1.71 8.61
N LEU A 231 14.19 -1.93 8.85
CA LEU A 231 14.73 -3.21 9.27
C LEU A 231 15.69 -3.07 10.48
N PRO A 232 15.81 -4.10 11.32
CA PRO A 232 16.67 -4.03 12.51
C PRO A 232 18.15 -4.17 12.15
N THR A 233 18.98 -3.24 12.62
CA THR A 233 20.43 -3.18 12.35
C THR A 233 21.16 -4.43 12.83
N ASN A 234 20.74 -5.01 13.96
CA ASN A 234 21.41 -6.18 14.55
C ASN A 234 21.42 -7.43 13.65
N LYS A 235 20.50 -7.54 12.69
CA LYS A 235 20.44 -8.66 11.75
C LYS A 235 21.53 -8.59 10.68
N LEU A 236 22.09 -7.42 10.40
CA LEU A 236 23.15 -7.23 9.40
C LEU A 236 24.44 -7.98 9.73
N ALA A 237 24.69 -8.29 11.01
CA ALA A 237 25.82 -9.12 11.41
C ALA A 237 25.71 -10.56 10.89
N LYS A 238 24.48 -11.08 10.78
CA LYS A 238 24.20 -12.43 10.28
C LYS A 238 23.87 -12.46 8.79
N PHE A 239 23.22 -11.40 8.29
CA PHE A 239 22.77 -11.26 6.92
C PHE A 239 23.28 -9.92 6.34
N PRO A 240 24.59 -9.82 6.06
CA PRO A 240 25.16 -8.58 5.54
C PRO A 240 24.66 -8.29 4.11
N ILE A 241 24.44 -7.02 3.81
CA ILE A 241 24.02 -6.56 2.47
C ILE A 241 25.27 -6.13 1.72
N ALA A 242 25.70 -6.95 0.76
CA ALA A 242 26.93 -6.72 0.01
C ALA A 242 26.83 -5.51 -0.95
N SER A 243 25.70 -5.39 -1.64
CA SER A 243 25.35 -4.29 -2.54
C SER A 243 23.89 -3.87 -2.32
N PRO A 244 23.62 -2.88 -1.45
CA PRO A 244 22.27 -2.33 -1.33
C PRO A 244 21.80 -1.67 -2.63
N THR A 245 22.70 -1.18 -3.49
CA THR A 245 22.34 -0.66 -4.83
C THR A 245 21.69 -1.73 -5.69
N ALA A 246 22.34 -2.88 -5.86
CA ALA A 246 21.78 -3.97 -6.66
C ALA A 246 20.47 -4.51 -6.04
N LEU A 247 20.43 -4.65 -4.72
CA LEU A 247 19.25 -5.10 -4.00
C LEU A 247 18.04 -4.18 -4.21
N MET A 248 18.19 -2.87 -3.98
CA MET A 248 17.08 -1.92 -4.10
C MET A 248 16.69 -1.65 -5.54
N THR A 249 17.62 -1.78 -6.49
CA THR A 249 17.29 -1.77 -7.92
C THR A 249 16.39 -2.96 -8.28
N ALA A 250 16.75 -4.17 -7.83
CA ALA A 250 15.93 -5.36 -8.07
C ALA A 250 14.52 -5.20 -7.48
N TRP A 251 14.42 -4.69 -6.25
CA TRP A 251 13.11 -4.39 -5.64
C TRP A 251 12.31 -3.38 -6.45
N ASP A 252 12.89 -2.24 -6.82
CA ASP A 252 12.20 -1.21 -7.61
C ASP A 252 11.75 -1.71 -8.99
N ASP A 253 12.53 -2.59 -9.62
CA ASP A 253 12.20 -3.23 -10.89
C ASP A 253 11.06 -4.22 -10.73
N GLU A 254 11.03 -5.03 -9.67
CA GLU A 254 9.91 -5.94 -9.44
C GLU A 254 8.62 -5.17 -9.15
N ILE A 255 8.67 -4.11 -8.34
CA ILE A 255 7.49 -3.28 -8.11
C ILE A 255 7.02 -2.62 -9.42
N LEU A 256 7.94 -2.15 -10.28
CA LEU A 256 7.56 -1.58 -11.57
C LEU A 256 6.92 -2.62 -12.50
N HIS A 257 7.65 -3.69 -12.81
CA HIS A 257 7.30 -4.59 -13.90
C HIS A 257 6.31 -5.68 -13.49
N SER A 258 6.47 -6.22 -12.28
CA SER A 258 5.68 -7.35 -11.81
C SER A 258 4.43 -6.92 -11.04
N TYR A 259 4.38 -5.68 -10.52
CA TYR A 259 3.17 -5.13 -9.88
C TYR A 259 2.48 -4.08 -10.74
N TRP A 260 3.13 -2.95 -11.02
CA TRP A 260 2.47 -1.82 -11.68
C TRP A 260 2.14 -2.10 -13.15
N GLU A 261 3.14 -2.37 -13.98
CA GLU A 261 2.95 -2.58 -15.43
C GLU A 261 2.13 -3.83 -15.73
N TRP A 262 2.34 -4.91 -14.98
CA TRP A 262 1.54 -6.13 -15.12
C TRP A 262 0.06 -5.93 -14.74
N TYR A 263 -0.24 -4.96 -13.88
CA TYR A 263 -1.63 -4.55 -13.62
C TYR A 263 -2.14 -3.53 -14.63
N GLY A 264 -1.37 -3.15 -15.65
CA GLY A 264 -1.74 -2.19 -16.69
C GLY A 264 -1.61 -0.73 -16.23
N LEU A 265 -0.73 -0.46 -15.28
CA LEU A 265 -0.42 0.89 -14.84
C LEU A 265 0.82 1.41 -15.57
N SER A 266 0.90 2.74 -15.75
CA SER A 266 1.98 3.40 -16.47
C SER A 266 2.49 4.65 -15.74
N GLU A 267 3.79 4.93 -15.85
CA GLU A 267 4.39 6.17 -15.33
C GLU A 267 4.05 7.40 -16.20
N THR A 268 3.68 7.21 -17.48
CA THR A 268 3.57 8.30 -18.46
C THR A 268 2.14 8.78 -18.71
N THR A 269 1.13 8.04 -18.22
CA THR A 269 -0.27 8.43 -18.41
C THR A 269 -0.70 9.58 -17.49
N THR A 270 -1.59 10.42 -18.01
CA THR A 270 -2.26 11.48 -17.25
C THR A 270 -3.55 11.02 -16.59
N ASP A 271 -4.13 9.88 -17.01
CA ASP A 271 -5.30 9.30 -16.35
C ASP A 271 -4.88 8.61 -15.04
N VAL A 272 -5.23 9.22 -13.91
CA VAL A 272 -4.88 8.75 -12.57
C VAL A 272 -5.31 7.29 -12.32
N ARG A 273 -6.38 6.83 -12.98
CA ARG A 273 -6.88 5.45 -12.86
C ARG A 273 -5.92 4.42 -13.44
N ASN A 274 -5.02 4.81 -14.35
CA ASN A 274 -4.01 3.91 -14.92
C ASN A 274 -2.59 4.38 -14.62
N ARG A 275 -2.42 5.31 -13.68
CA ARG A 275 -1.12 5.87 -13.35
C ARG A 275 -0.46 5.07 -12.23
N ASN A 276 0.83 4.82 -12.37
CA ASN A 276 1.63 4.26 -11.27
C ASN A 276 1.58 5.21 -10.07
N PRO A 277 1.41 4.70 -8.84
CA PRO A 277 1.66 5.49 -7.65
C PRO A 277 3.09 6.02 -7.63
N THR A 278 3.23 7.31 -7.32
CA THR A 278 4.55 7.96 -7.22
C THR A 278 5.18 7.80 -5.85
N LEU A 279 4.40 7.36 -4.86
CA LEU A 279 4.85 7.13 -3.48
C LEU A 279 5.26 5.67 -3.32
N PRO A 280 6.30 5.38 -2.50
CA PRO A 280 6.76 4.02 -2.32
C PRO A 280 5.86 3.23 -1.36
N TRP A 281 5.75 1.93 -1.60
CA TRP A 281 5.33 0.99 -0.57
C TRP A 281 6.31 0.97 0.60
N ARG A 282 5.84 0.49 1.75
CA ARG A 282 6.65 0.35 2.96
C ARG A 282 6.48 -1.03 3.54
N ASP A 283 7.59 -1.64 3.94
CA ASP A 283 7.64 -2.87 4.72
C ASP A 283 8.41 -2.58 6.02
N VAL A 284 7.78 -2.85 7.16
CA VAL A 284 8.34 -2.62 8.49
C VAL A 284 8.41 -3.95 9.21
N HIS A 285 9.60 -4.30 9.68
CA HIS A 285 9.73 -5.46 10.55
C HIS A 285 9.33 -5.12 11.98
N ASP A 286 8.58 -5.99 12.64
CA ASP A 286 8.16 -5.84 14.02
C ASP A 286 8.50 -7.10 14.81
N ILE A 287 8.85 -6.99 16.09
CA ILE A 287 8.98 -8.18 16.94
C ILE A 287 7.65 -8.92 17.09
N GLN A 288 6.53 -8.21 16.99
CA GLN A 288 5.20 -8.78 17.10
C GLN A 288 4.18 -8.03 16.23
N PRO A 289 3.87 -8.54 15.03
CA PRO A 289 2.74 -8.06 14.24
C PRO A 289 1.40 -8.20 14.97
N SER A 290 0.46 -7.32 14.63
CA SER A 290 -0.90 -7.30 15.18
C SER A 290 -1.67 -8.57 14.83
N VAL A 291 -1.52 -9.08 13.61
CA VAL A 291 -2.12 -10.32 13.12
C VAL A 291 -1.11 -11.13 12.33
N GLY A 292 -1.22 -12.47 12.42
CA GLY A 292 -0.36 -13.39 11.69
C GLY A 292 1.13 -13.23 11.99
N ALA A 293 1.95 -13.75 11.07
CA ALA A 293 3.40 -13.56 11.08
C ALA A 293 3.83 -12.40 10.14
N GLN A 294 2.97 -12.03 9.20
CA GLN A 294 3.02 -10.82 8.40
C GLN A 294 1.58 -10.36 8.13
N HIS A 295 1.39 -9.10 7.75
CA HIS A 295 0.14 -8.65 7.18
C HIS A 295 0.34 -7.49 6.20
N SER A 296 -0.57 -7.44 5.24
CA SER A 296 -0.73 -6.36 4.28
C SER A 296 -1.24 -5.06 4.92
N GLY A 297 -1.21 -3.99 4.14
CA GLY A 297 -1.49 -2.64 4.60
C GLY A 297 -0.44 -1.64 4.15
N TYR A 298 -0.51 -0.44 4.74
CA TYR A 298 0.51 0.58 4.58
C TYR A 298 0.94 1.11 5.96
N PRO A 299 2.07 0.64 6.50
CA PRO A 299 3.02 -0.28 5.88
C PRO A 299 2.52 -1.74 5.84
N VAL A 300 3.16 -2.57 5.01
CA VAL A 300 3.24 -4.02 5.26
C VAL A 300 4.04 -4.22 6.54
N VAL A 301 3.59 -5.14 7.40
CA VAL A 301 4.31 -5.46 8.63
C VAL A 301 4.71 -6.93 8.59
N ALA A 302 5.96 -7.21 8.90
CA ALA A 302 6.49 -8.56 8.95
C ALA A 302 7.16 -8.85 10.30
N MET A 303 7.08 -10.07 10.81
CA MET A 303 7.81 -10.42 12.02
C MET A 303 9.33 -10.29 11.79
N ALA A 304 10.08 -9.78 12.77
CA ALA A 304 11.53 -9.54 12.66
C ALA A 304 12.38 -10.84 12.78
N THR A 305 11.93 -11.93 12.15
CA THR A 305 12.65 -13.20 12.10
C THR A 305 13.77 -13.16 11.07
N ASP A 306 14.68 -14.13 11.15
CA ASP A 306 15.74 -14.33 10.17
C ASP A 306 15.18 -14.64 8.77
N ALA A 307 14.06 -15.36 8.69
CA ALA A 307 13.46 -15.74 7.41
C ALA A 307 12.90 -14.53 6.68
N TYR A 308 12.11 -13.70 7.36
CA TYR A 308 11.56 -12.47 6.77
C TYR A 308 12.65 -11.45 6.49
N PHE A 309 13.68 -11.34 7.35
CA PHE A 309 14.81 -10.45 7.08
C PHE A 309 15.51 -10.83 5.78
N LYS A 310 15.79 -12.13 5.57
CA LYS A 310 16.38 -12.61 4.32
C LYS A 310 15.50 -12.31 3.10
N GLN A 311 14.19 -12.43 3.23
CA GLN A 311 13.26 -12.11 2.14
C GLN A 311 13.39 -10.65 1.69
N ALA A 312 13.55 -9.71 2.63
CA ALA A 312 13.77 -8.31 2.32
C ALA A 312 15.17 -8.01 1.75
N VAL A 313 16.22 -8.69 2.22
CA VAL A 313 17.62 -8.27 1.96
C VAL A 313 18.43 -9.15 1.00
N SER A 314 17.87 -10.25 0.50
CA SER A 314 18.62 -11.20 -0.36
C SER A 314 18.12 -11.11 -1.80
N ILE A 315 19.02 -10.83 -2.75
CA ILE A 315 18.67 -10.69 -4.17
C ILE A 315 17.97 -11.95 -4.72
N ASP A 316 18.46 -13.16 -4.38
CA ASP A 316 17.83 -14.41 -4.81
C ASP A 316 16.39 -14.58 -4.30
N GLN A 317 16.06 -13.94 -3.17
CA GLN A 317 14.68 -13.89 -2.69
C GLN A 317 13.86 -12.93 -3.53
N VAL A 318 14.39 -11.75 -3.85
CA VAL A 318 13.72 -10.76 -4.70
C VAL A 318 13.42 -11.33 -6.09
N VAL A 319 14.37 -12.00 -6.74
CA VAL A 319 14.15 -12.48 -8.11
C VAL A 319 13.39 -13.81 -8.21
N GLY A 320 12.81 -14.32 -7.11
CA GLY A 320 12.12 -15.61 -7.19
C GLY A 320 11.58 -16.27 -5.93
N ALA A 321 12.36 -16.30 -4.86
CA ALA A 321 12.08 -17.18 -3.72
C ALA A 321 11.25 -16.53 -2.61
N ASN A 322 11.03 -15.21 -2.66
CA ASN A 322 10.27 -14.48 -1.66
C ASN A 322 8.76 -14.73 -1.81
N TRP A 323 8.17 -15.58 -0.98
CA TRP A 323 6.71 -15.70 -0.94
C TRP A 323 6.06 -14.65 -0.03
N GLY A 324 6.65 -14.40 1.15
CA GLY A 324 6.02 -13.64 2.22
C GLY A 324 5.76 -12.17 1.87
N THR A 325 6.80 -11.40 1.55
CA THR A 325 6.62 -9.99 1.17
C THR A 325 5.71 -9.85 -0.06
N TYR A 326 5.83 -10.75 -1.04
CA TYR A 326 5.00 -10.70 -2.25
C TYR A 326 3.54 -11.02 -2.00
N HIS A 327 3.27 -11.95 -1.08
CA HIS A 327 1.93 -12.26 -0.64
C HIS A 327 1.23 -11.04 -0.02
N GLU A 328 1.92 -10.29 0.85
CA GLU A 328 1.34 -9.11 1.50
C GLU A 328 1.19 -7.91 0.56
N LEU A 329 2.17 -7.68 -0.33
CA LEU A 329 2.03 -6.69 -1.39
C LEU A 329 0.93 -7.09 -2.38
N GLY A 330 0.75 -8.38 -2.63
CA GLY A 330 -0.32 -8.90 -3.45
C GLY A 330 -1.70 -8.65 -2.85
N HIS A 331 -1.86 -8.79 -1.53
CA HIS A 331 -3.08 -8.44 -0.80
C HIS A 331 -3.45 -6.97 -0.99
N ASN A 332 -2.46 -6.07 -0.96
CA ASN A 332 -2.66 -4.64 -1.22
C ASN A 332 -3.20 -4.38 -2.64
N MET A 333 -2.88 -5.23 -3.61
CA MET A 333 -3.27 -5.07 -5.01
C MET A 333 -4.61 -5.71 -5.37
N GLN A 334 -5.25 -6.46 -4.47
CA GLN A 334 -6.48 -7.17 -4.80
C GLN A 334 -7.62 -6.22 -5.18
N MET A 335 -8.36 -6.57 -6.23
CA MET A 335 -9.46 -5.76 -6.75
C MET A 335 -10.83 -6.33 -6.31
N GLY A 336 -11.06 -6.35 -4.99
CA GLY A 336 -12.23 -6.98 -4.36
C GLY A 336 -13.58 -6.38 -4.79
N ASN A 337 -13.61 -5.13 -5.25
CA ASN A 337 -14.83 -4.49 -5.77
C ASN A 337 -15.01 -4.66 -7.29
N SER A 338 -14.22 -5.52 -7.94
CA SER A 338 -14.26 -5.74 -9.38
C SER A 338 -14.32 -7.21 -9.75
N TRP A 339 -13.20 -7.93 -9.74
CA TRP A 339 -13.12 -9.31 -10.22
C TRP A 339 -12.67 -10.31 -9.16
N SER A 340 -12.08 -9.86 -8.04
CA SER A 340 -11.63 -10.76 -6.98
C SER A 340 -12.79 -11.08 -6.03
N TRP A 341 -13.41 -12.25 -6.25
CA TRP A 341 -14.53 -12.76 -5.45
C TRP A 341 -14.07 -13.38 -4.12
N SER A 342 -15.00 -13.67 -3.22
CA SER A 342 -14.73 -13.97 -1.80
C SER A 342 -13.78 -15.16 -1.58
N GLU A 343 -13.81 -16.13 -2.49
CA GLU A 343 -12.99 -17.33 -2.47
C GLU A 343 -11.56 -17.10 -2.98
N LEU A 344 -11.21 -15.88 -3.41
CA LEU A 344 -9.90 -15.51 -3.93
C LEU A 344 -9.00 -14.72 -2.97
N GLY A 345 -9.46 -14.43 -1.75
CA GLY A 345 -8.71 -13.59 -0.81
C GLY A 345 -7.27 -14.06 -0.55
N GLU A 346 -7.05 -15.38 -0.43
CA GLU A 346 -5.72 -16.00 -0.27
C GLU A 346 -5.25 -16.73 -1.55
N VAL A 347 -5.77 -16.30 -2.70
CA VAL A 347 -5.48 -16.89 -4.01
C VAL A 347 -4.93 -15.83 -4.94
N SER A 348 -5.66 -14.73 -5.13
CA SER A 348 -5.32 -13.70 -6.13
C SER A 348 -4.11 -12.86 -5.77
N ASN A 349 -3.84 -12.71 -4.47
CA ASN A 349 -2.62 -12.10 -3.93
C ASN A 349 -1.35 -12.90 -4.26
N ASN A 350 -1.42 -14.22 -4.44
CA ASN A 350 -0.25 -15.06 -4.72
C ASN A 350 0.22 -15.02 -6.17
N LEU A 351 -0.57 -14.44 -7.08
CA LEU A 351 -0.28 -14.44 -8.51
C LEU A 351 0.98 -13.64 -8.87
N PHE A 352 1.35 -12.66 -8.04
CA PHE A 352 2.57 -11.87 -8.21
C PHE A 352 3.84 -12.72 -8.09
N SER A 353 3.86 -13.69 -7.18
CA SER A 353 4.99 -14.63 -7.07
C SER A 353 5.20 -15.41 -8.37
N PHE A 354 4.12 -15.78 -9.07
CA PHE A 354 4.23 -16.42 -10.38
C PHE A 354 4.74 -15.45 -11.45
N LYS A 355 4.24 -14.21 -11.47
CA LYS A 355 4.70 -13.19 -12.41
C LYS A 355 6.20 -12.90 -12.28
N ILE A 356 6.70 -12.81 -11.06
CA ILE A 356 8.11 -12.52 -10.79
C ILE A 356 8.98 -13.65 -11.34
N THR A 357 8.68 -14.91 -11.02
CA THR A 357 9.44 -16.04 -11.59
C THR A 357 9.35 -16.10 -13.12
N ASN A 358 8.18 -15.82 -13.69
CA ASN A 358 7.99 -15.73 -15.14
C ASN A 358 8.87 -14.65 -15.77
N ARG A 359 8.99 -13.48 -15.14
CA ARG A 359 9.87 -12.38 -15.60
C ARG A 359 11.34 -12.80 -15.63
N HIS A 360 11.73 -13.66 -14.70
CA HIS A 360 13.07 -14.24 -14.63
C HIS A 360 13.24 -15.53 -15.45
N GLY A 361 12.24 -15.89 -16.27
CA GLY A 361 12.35 -16.94 -17.28
C GLY A 361 12.13 -18.36 -16.76
N TYR A 362 11.54 -18.56 -15.59
CA TYR A 362 11.24 -19.89 -15.06
C TYR A 362 9.87 -19.98 -14.39
N LYS A 363 9.41 -21.21 -14.16
CA LYS A 363 8.14 -21.50 -13.49
C LYS A 363 8.34 -21.58 -11.98
N HIS A 364 7.43 -20.97 -11.24
CA HIS A 364 7.45 -21.04 -9.78
C HIS A 364 7.34 -22.50 -9.30
N THR A 365 8.12 -22.88 -8.30
CA THR A 365 8.18 -24.26 -7.75
C THR A 365 6.82 -24.75 -7.26
N LYS A 366 6.01 -23.83 -6.69
CA LYS A 366 4.61 -24.03 -6.27
C LYS A 366 3.72 -24.66 -7.36
N TYR A 367 4.02 -24.51 -8.66
CA TYR A 367 3.26 -25.20 -9.71
C TYR A 367 3.26 -26.72 -9.50
N ARG A 368 4.41 -27.32 -9.21
CA ARG A 368 4.52 -28.77 -8.97
C ARG A 368 3.73 -29.22 -7.75
N GLU A 369 3.57 -28.35 -6.76
CA GLU A 369 2.82 -28.61 -5.54
C GLU A 369 1.31 -28.56 -5.79
N ILE A 370 0.82 -27.55 -6.52
CA ILE A 370 -0.62 -27.32 -6.66
C ILE A 370 -1.25 -28.13 -7.80
N MET A 371 -0.52 -28.40 -8.89
CA MET A 371 -1.09 -28.99 -10.10
C MET A 371 -1.74 -30.37 -9.89
N PRO A 372 -1.23 -31.28 -9.04
CA PRO A 372 -1.94 -32.51 -8.71
C PRO A 372 -3.34 -32.27 -8.14
N GLY A 373 -3.49 -31.30 -7.22
CA GLY A 373 -4.78 -30.91 -6.65
C GLY A 373 -5.69 -30.21 -7.66
N VAL A 374 -5.11 -29.38 -8.54
CA VAL A 374 -5.81 -28.75 -9.66
C VAL A 374 -6.44 -29.80 -10.56
N ILE A 375 -5.65 -30.74 -11.07
CA ILE A 375 -6.12 -31.78 -12.00
C ILE A 375 -7.15 -32.70 -11.32
N ALA A 376 -6.92 -33.07 -10.06
CA ALA A 376 -7.89 -33.87 -9.30
C ALA A 376 -9.25 -33.16 -9.15
N PHE A 377 -9.25 -31.84 -8.96
CA PHE A 377 -10.47 -31.05 -8.86
C PHE A 377 -11.15 -30.83 -10.23
N THR A 378 -10.38 -30.56 -11.28
CA THR A 378 -10.91 -30.22 -12.61
C THR A 378 -11.18 -31.43 -13.51
N THR A 379 -10.80 -32.65 -13.14
CA THR A 379 -11.08 -33.84 -13.96
C THR A 379 -12.55 -34.30 -13.89
N PRO A 380 -13.18 -34.47 -12.70
CA PRO A 380 -14.54 -34.99 -12.62
C PRO A 380 -15.56 -34.01 -13.19
N VAL A 381 -16.47 -34.49 -14.04
CA VAL A 381 -17.62 -33.68 -14.51
C VAL A 381 -18.74 -33.80 -13.47
N ASP A 382 -19.05 -32.69 -12.79
CA ASP A 382 -20.11 -32.62 -11.78
C ASP A 382 -20.86 -31.28 -11.93
N ALA A 383 -22.17 -31.37 -12.15
CA ALA A 383 -23.05 -30.20 -12.34
C ALA A 383 -23.31 -29.41 -11.04
N ASN A 384 -22.97 -29.97 -9.88
CA ASN A 384 -23.07 -29.32 -8.58
C ASN A 384 -21.71 -28.88 -8.01
N LYS A 385 -20.63 -29.01 -8.80
CA LYS A 385 -19.28 -28.63 -8.38
C LYS A 385 -19.24 -27.15 -7.99
N LYS A 386 -18.57 -26.84 -6.89
CA LYS A 386 -18.40 -25.46 -6.41
C LYS A 386 -16.92 -25.11 -6.34
N PHE A 387 -16.52 -23.96 -6.87
CA PHE A 387 -15.15 -23.46 -6.76
C PHE A 387 -14.64 -23.47 -5.30
N ALA A 388 -15.52 -23.13 -4.35
CA ALA A 388 -15.23 -23.13 -2.93
C ALA A 388 -14.83 -24.51 -2.35
N SER A 389 -15.14 -25.63 -3.01
CA SER A 389 -14.72 -26.95 -2.53
C SER A 389 -13.30 -27.35 -2.95
N ALA A 390 -12.66 -26.59 -3.84
CA ALA A 390 -11.22 -26.73 -4.09
C ALA A 390 -10.41 -26.20 -2.89
N SER A 391 -9.27 -26.83 -2.60
CA SER A 391 -8.31 -26.29 -1.63
C SER A 391 -7.83 -24.90 -2.06
N LEU A 392 -7.42 -24.05 -1.11
CA LEU A 392 -6.91 -22.71 -1.40
C LEU A 392 -5.78 -22.76 -2.45
N ASP A 393 -4.86 -23.71 -2.30
CA ASP A 393 -3.77 -23.93 -3.23
C ASP A 393 -4.24 -24.34 -4.64
N ALA A 394 -5.21 -25.25 -4.74
CA ALA A 394 -5.74 -25.67 -6.03
C ALA A 394 -6.50 -24.54 -6.75
N ARG A 395 -7.11 -23.60 -6.02
CA ARG A 395 -7.80 -22.45 -6.62
C ARG A 395 -6.87 -21.54 -7.41
N MET A 396 -5.57 -21.48 -7.10
CA MET A 396 -4.60 -20.76 -7.94
C MET A 396 -4.51 -21.34 -9.35
N GLY A 397 -4.87 -22.62 -9.52
CA GLY A 397 -4.83 -23.31 -10.80
C GLY A 397 -5.66 -22.67 -11.91
N ILE A 398 -6.78 -22.00 -11.58
CA ILE A 398 -7.60 -21.31 -12.58
C ILE A 398 -6.79 -20.22 -13.30
N PHE A 399 -5.94 -19.49 -12.57
CA PHE A 399 -5.08 -18.45 -13.13
C PHE A 399 -3.86 -19.06 -13.80
N VAL A 400 -3.21 -20.04 -13.17
CA VAL A 400 -2.04 -20.72 -13.75
C VAL A 400 -2.37 -21.32 -15.13
N GLN A 401 -3.51 -21.99 -15.28
CA GLN A 401 -3.93 -22.53 -16.56
C GLN A 401 -4.15 -21.45 -17.61
N VAL A 402 -4.76 -20.33 -17.23
CA VAL A 402 -4.97 -19.19 -18.14
C VAL A 402 -3.63 -18.56 -18.53
N PHE A 403 -2.76 -18.28 -17.58
CA PHE A 403 -1.47 -17.64 -17.83
C PHE A 403 -0.58 -18.47 -18.73
N GLU A 404 -0.51 -19.78 -18.50
CA GLU A 404 0.36 -20.67 -19.24
C GLU A 404 -0.20 -21.07 -20.61
N ARG A 405 -1.52 -20.96 -20.84
CA ARG A 405 -2.14 -21.23 -22.15
C ARG A 405 -2.34 -20.00 -23.02
N TYR A 406 -2.70 -18.88 -22.41
CA TYR A 406 -3.11 -17.67 -23.13
C TYR A 406 -2.20 -16.47 -22.86
N GLY A 407 -1.32 -16.55 -21.86
CA GLY A 407 -0.35 -15.52 -21.54
C GLY A 407 -0.68 -14.76 -20.25
N PHE A 408 0.37 -14.28 -19.59
CA PHE A 408 0.29 -13.46 -18.38
C PHE A 408 -0.37 -12.09 -18.63
N ASP A 409 -0.42 -11.62 -19.88
CA ASP A 409 -1.02 -10.34 -20.27
C ASP A 409 -2.54 -10.27 -20.02
N PHE A 410 -3.17 -11.42 -19.76
CA PHE A 410 -4.56 -11.46 -19.31
C PHE A 410 -4.77 -10.61 -18.05
N MET A 411 -3.82 -10.60 -17.09
CA MET A 411 -3.94 -9.76 -15.89
C MET A 411 -3.90 -8.28 -16.23
N THR A 412 -3.00 -7.87 -17.11
CA THR A 412 -2.92 -6.48 -17.61
C THR A 412 -4.27 -6.07 -18.19
N TYR A 413 -4.87 -6.91 -19.03
CA TYR A 413 -6.18 -6.68 -19.61
C TYR A 413 -7.29 -6.63 -18.56
N LEU A 414 -7.40 -7.66 -17.72
CA LEU A 414 -8.44 -7.80 -16.69
C LEU A 414 -8.44 -6.60 -15.73
N CYS A 415 -7.28 -6.24 -15.19
CA CYS A 415 -7.15 -5.14 -14.23
C CYS A 415 -7.40 -3.78 -14.90
N THR A 416 -6.95 -3.58 -16.13
CA THR A 416 -7.25 -2.35 -16.89
C THR A 416 -8.74 -2.21 -17.13
N GLN A 417 -9.41 -3.26 -17.59
CA GLN A 417 -10.87 -3.23 -17.78
C GLN A 417 -11.61 -3.02 -16.47
N ALA A 418 -11.14 -3.60 -15.37
CA ALA A 418 -11.75 -3.42 -14.05
C ALA A 418 -11.69 -1.96 -13.57
N ARG A 419 -10.59 -1.24 -13.82
CA ARG A 419 -10.47 0.20 -13.50
C ARG A 419 -11.32 1.09 -14.42
N MET A 420 -11.44 0.71 -15.69
CA MET A 420 -12.21 1.45 -16.69
C MET A 420 -13.71 1.15 -16.65
N ALA A 421 -14.13 0.09 -15.97
CA ALA A 421 -15.54 -0.26 -15.84
C ALA A 421 -16.32 0.89 -15.17
N ARG A 422 -17.46 1.26 -15.76
CA ARG A 422 -18.29 2.38 -15.28
C ARG A 422 -18.72 2.20 -13.82
N PHE A 423 -18.99 0.96 -13.41
CA PHE A 423 -19.40 0.61 -12.05
C PHE A 423 -18.47 -0.48 -11.49
N GLY A 424 -18.42 -0.60 -10.16
CA GLY A 424 -17.87 -1.78 -9.49
C GLY A 424 -18.90 -2.92 -9.47
N ALA A 425 -18.48 -4.09 -8.98
CA ALA A 425 -19.37 -5.21 -8.73
C ALA A 425 -20.24 -4.96 -7.50
N ASN A 426 -21.54 -5.25 -7.58
CA ASN A 426 -22.47 -5.09 -6.46
C ASN A 426 -22.59 -6.36 -5.59
N ASN A 427 -22.25 -7.52 -6.16
CA ASN A 427 -22.35 -8.82 -5.52
C ASN A 427 -21.29 -9.78 -6.11
N GLU A 428 -21.18 -10.99 -5.57
CA GLU A 428 -20.19 -11.98 -6.02
C GLU A 428 -20.43 -12.49 -7.45
N GLN A 429 -21.70 -12.61 -7.89
CA GLN A 429 -22.02 -13.03 -9.25
C GLN A 429 -21.52 -12.01 -10.28
N ASP A 430 -21.65 -10.71 -10.00
CA ASP A 430 -21.12 -9.65 -10.87
C ASP A 430 -19.60 -9.80 -11.08
N LYS A 431 -18.86 -10.24 -10.04
CA LYS A 431 -17.39 -10.44 -10.12
C LYS A 431 -17.02 -11.64 -10.98
N VAL A 432 -17.74 -12.76 -10.78
CA VAL A 432 -17.55 -13.99 -11.56
C VAL A 432 -17.90 -13.76 -13.03
N ASP A 433 -19.01 -13.09 -13.30
CA ASP A 433 -19.44 -12.70 -14.64
C ASP A 433 -18.43 -11.75 -15.29
N PHE A 434 -17.93 -10.76 -14.56
CA PHE A 434 -16.90 -9.85 -15.04
C PHE A 434 -15.63 -10.61 -15.45
N PHE A 435 -15.13 -11.51 -14.59
CA PHE A 435 -13.97 -12.34 -14.90
C PHE A 435 -14.20 -13.20 -16.15
N TYR A 436 -15.35 -13.88 -16.24
CA TYR A 436 -15.71 -14.71 -17.39
C TYR A 436 -15.78 -13.90 -18.69
N GLU A 437 -16.44 -12.74 -18.69
CA GLU A 437 -16.56 -11.91 -19.88
C GLU A 437 -15.18 -11.42 -20.34
N ARG A 438 -14.36 -10.92 -19.41
CA ARG A 438 -13.00 -10.45 -19.75
C ARG A 438 -12.11 -11.59 -20.22
N LEU A 439 -12.20 -12.76 -19.61
CA LEU A 439 -11.45 -13.94 -20.04
C LEU A 439 -11.86 -14.35 -21.46
N SER A 440 -13.17 -14.40 -21.75
CA SER A 440 -13.70 -14.75 -23.06
C SER A 440 -13.34 -13.74 -24.14
N GLU A 441 -13.39 -12.45 -23.81
CA GLU A 441 -12.97 -11.36 -24.69
C GLU A 441 -11.47 -11.40 -24.99
N PHE A 442 -10.64 -11.77 -24.01
CA PHE A 442 -9.19 -11.90 -24.17
C PHE A 442 -8.82 -13.12 -25.04
N THR A 443 -9.43 -14.27 -24.78
CA THR A 443 -9.14 -15.53 -25.50
C THR A 443 -9.87 -15.66 -26.85
N LYS A 444 -10.84 -14.78 -27.12
CA LYS A 444 -11.74 -14.81 -28.29
C LYS A 444 -12.55 -16.12 -28.37
N LYS A 445 -12.89 -16.69 -27.22
CA LYS A 445 -13.68 -17.92 -27.08
C LYS A 445 -14.72 -17.72 -25.99
N ASP A 446 -15.88 -18.35 -26.11
CA ASP A 446 -16.78 -18.48 -24.98
C ASP A 446 -16.20 -19.49 -23.98
N MET A 447 -15.70 -18.96 -22.85
CA MET A 447 -14.98 -19.71 -21.82
C MET A 447 -15.90 -20.38 -20.80
N GLU A 448 -17.21 -20.44 -21.04
CA GLU A 448 -18.18 -21.04 -20.11
C GLU A 448 -17.83 -22.49 -19.74
N PRO A 449 -17.36 -23.36 -20.66
CA PRO A 449 -16.95 -24.72 -20.31
C PRO A 449 -15.80 -24.74 -19.29
N PHE A 450 -14.84 -23.82 -19.42
CA PHE A 450 -13.73 -23.68 -18.49
C PHE A 450 -14.21 -23.20 -17.11
N MET A 451 -15.05 -22.16 -17.07
CA MET A 451 -15.63 -21.64 -15.82
C MET A 451 -16.43 -22.73 -15.09
N LYS A 452 -17.29 -23.43 -15.82
CA LYS A 452 -18.14 -24.50 -15.29
C LYS A 452 -17.31 -25.65 -14.70
N GLN A 453 -16.22 -26.02 -15.37
CA GLN A 453 -15.38 -27.11 -14.88
C GLN A 453 -14.61 -26.76 -13.59
N TRP A 454 -14.37 -25.47 -13.37
CA TRP A 454 -13.88 -24.89 -12.12
C TRP A 454 -14.98 -24.69 -11.05
N GLY A 455 -16.24 -25.06 -11.34
CA GLY A 455 -17.36 -24.88 -10.43
C GLY A 455 -17.77 -23.42 -10.25
N LEU A 456 -17.53 -22.59 -11.27
CA LEU A 456 -17.98 -21.20 -11.38
C LEU A 456 -19.10 -21.15 -12.44
N TYR A 457 -20.30 -20.75 -12.03
CA TYR A 457 -21.45 -20.64 -12.92
C TYR A 457 -21.71 -19.18 -13.26
N VAL A 458 -21.80 -18.88 -14.55
CA VAL A 458 -22.00 -17.52 -15.07
C VAL A 458 -23.50 -17.26 -15.25
N SER A 459 -23.91 -15.99 -15.12
CA SER A 459 -25.31 -15.63 -15.32
C SER A 459 -25.75 -15.84 -16.78
N SER A 460 -27.05 -16.06 -16.99
CA SER A 460 -27.60 -16.16 -18.34
C SER A 460 -27.38 -14.90 -19.17
N VAL A 461 -27.32 -13.72 -18.52
CA VAL A 461 -27.08 -12.44 -19.19
C VAL A 461 -25.69 -12.42 -19.80
N SER A 462 -24.65 -12.67 -19.00
CA SER A 462 -23.27 -12.69 -19.49
C SER A 462 -23.02 -13.85 -20.45
N LYS A 463 -23.59 -15.03 -20.20
CA LYS A 463 -23.49 -16.18 -21.10
C LYS A 463 -24.04 -15.87 -22.49
N ASN A 464 -25.27 -15.33 -22.58
CA ASN A 464 -25.88 -14.98 -23.85
C ASN A 464 -25.09 -13.90 -24.60
N LYS A 465 -24.57 -12.90 -23.85
CA LYS A 465 -23.72 -11.84 -24.41
C LYS A 465 -22.46 -12.39 -25.06
N ILE A 466 -21.78 -13.32 -24.40
CA ILE A 466 -20.51 -13.89 -24.89
C ILE A 466 -20.73 -14.90 -26.01
N ALA A 467 -21.73 -15.78 -25.89
CA ALA A 467 -22.07 -16.77 -26.90
C ALA A 467 -22.47 -16.14 -28.25
N ALA A 468 -23.02 -14.92 -28.24
CA ALA A 468 -23.33 -14.16 -29.47
C ALA A 468 -22.08 -13.61 -30.19
N GLN A 469 -20.92 -13.57 -29.53
CA GLN A 469 -19.70 -12.92 -30.03
C GLN A 469 -18.57 -13.89 -30.34
N TYR A 470 -18.47 -14.99 -29.58
CA TYR A 470 -17.31 -15.88 -29.63
C TYR A 470 -17.72 -17.35 -29.74
N PRO A 471 -16.96 -18.18 -30.47
CA PRO A 471 -17.22 -19.61 -30.53
C PRO A 471 -16.96 -20.28 -29.18
N LEU A 472 -17.73 -21.32 -28.87
CA LEU A 472 -17.57 -22.12 -27.65
C LEU A 472 -16.18 -22.75 -27.56
N LEU A 473 -15.55 -22.69 -26.39
CA LEU A 473 -14.31 -23.40 -26.12
C LEU A 473 -14.50 -24.92 -26.27
N THR A 474 -13.76 -25.52 -27.19
CA THR A 474 -13.76 -26.99 -27.41
C THR A 474 -12.59 -27.70 -26.74
N GLU A 475 -11.53 -26.98 -26.38
CA GLU A 475 -10.34 -27.52 -25.73
C GLU A 475 -10.56 -27.67 -24.21
N GLN A 476 -10.08 -28.79 -23.65
CA GLN A 476 -10.14 -29.05 -22.20
C GLN A 476 -9.00 -28.36 -21.44
N VAL A 477 -8.97 -27.03 -21.50
CA VAL A 477 -7.92 -26.19 -20.89
C VAL A 477 -7.77 -26.44 -19.39
N TRP A 478 -8.86 -26.80 -18.73
CA TRP A 478 -8.90 -27.14 -17.30
C TRP A 478 -8.13 -28.43 -16.95
N LEU A 479 -7.73 -29.24 -17.92
CA LEU A 479 -6.83 -30.39 -17.72
C LEU A 479 -5.37 -30.09 -18.04
N PHE A 480 -5.05 -28.86 -18.44
CA PHE A 480 -3.68 -28.49 -18.74
C PHE A 480 -2.83 -28.47 -17.47
N ASP A 481 -1.69 -29.16 -17.54
CA ASP A 481 -0.68 -29.22 -16.49
C ASP A 481 0.64 -28.67 -17.03
N PRO A 482 1.02 -27.41 -16.68
CA PRO A 482 2.25 -26.79 -17.18
C PRO A 482 3.53 -27.40 -16.58
N THR A 483 3.42 -28.41 -15.71
CA THR A 483 4.59 -29.11 -15.14
C THR A 483 4.99 -30.37 -15.91
N LYS A 484 4.16 -30.77 -16.89
CA LYS A 484 4.34 -31.98 -17.69
C LYS A 484 4.80 -31.70 -19.11
#